data_AF-Q9L4P6-F1
#
_entry.id   AF-Q9L4P6-F1
#
_cell.length_a   1.000
_cell.length_b   1.000
_cell.length_c   1.000
_cell.angle_alpha   90.00
_cell.angle_beta   90.00
_cell.angle_gamma   90.00
#
_symmetry.space_group_name_H-M   'P 1'
#
loop_
_entity.id
_entity.type
_entity.pdbx_description
1 polymer ?
#
loop_
_entity_poly.entity_id
_entity_poly.type
_entity_poly.pdbx_seq_one_letter_code
_entity_poly.pdbx_strand_id
1 'polypeptide(L)'
;MGKIKELQTSLANKIAAGEVVERPSSVVKELLENAIDAGATEISIEVEESGVQSIRVVDNGSGIEAEDLGLVFHRHATSKLDQDEDLFHIRTLGFRGEALASISSVAKVTLKTCTDNANGNEIYVENGEILNHKPAKAKKGTDILVESLFYNTPARLKYIKSLYTELGKITDIVNRMAMSHPDIRIALISDGKTMLSTNGSGRTNEVMAEIYGMKVARDLVHISGDTSDYHIEGFVAKPEHSRSNKHYISIFINGRYIKNFMLNKAILEGYHTLLTIGRFPICYINIEMDPILVDVNVHPTKLEVRLSKEEQLYQLIVSKIQEAFKDRILIPKNNLDYVPKKNKVLHSFEQQKIEFEQRQNTENNQEKTFSSEESNSKPFMEENQNDEIVIKEDSYNPFVTKTSESLIADDESSGYNNTREKDEDYFKKQQEILQEMDQTFDSNDGTTVQNYENKASDDYYDVNDIKG
;
A
#
# COMPACT_ATOMS: atom_id res chain seq x y z
N MET A 1 -22.41 -34.59 8.12
CA MET A 1 -20.95 -34.35 8.21
C MET A 1 -20.33 -34.72 6.87
N GLY A 2 -19.50 -33.84 6.29
CA GLY A 2 -18.76 -34.17 5.07
C GLY A 2 -17.69 -35.24 5.33
N LYS A 3 -17.36 -36.05 4.32
CA LYS A 3 -16.23 -37.00 4.40
C LYS A 3 -14.92 -36.24 4.23
N ILE A 4 -13.94 -36.53 5.10
CA ILE A 4 -12.57 -36.00 4.98
C ILE A 4 -11.95 -36.55 3.69
N LYS A 5 -11.36 -35.68 2.88
CA LYS A 5 -10.64 -36.04 1.65
C LYS A 5 -9.41 -35.15 1.47
N GLU A 6 -8.40 -35.67 0.80
CA GLU A 6 -7.24 -34.88 0.38
C GLU A 6 -7.65 -33.86 -0.69
N LEU A 7 -7.04 -32.67 -0.62
CA LEU A 7 -7.28 -31.62 -1.60
C LEU A 7 -6.40 -31.87 -2.83
N GLN A 8 -6.94 -31.55 -4.02
CA GLN A 8 -6.10 -31.48 -5.22
C GLN A 8 -5.02 -30.41 -5.03
N THR A 9 -3.80 -30.69 -5.50
CA THR A 9 -2.62 -29.81 -5.34
C THR A 9 -2.90 -28.38 -5.80
N SER A 10 -3.59 -28.20 -6.93
CA SER A 10 -3.95 -26.88 -7.45
C SER A 10 -4.86 -26.09 -6.50
N LEU A 11 -5.81 -26.75 -5.84
CA LEU A 11 -6.70 -26.14 -4.86
C LEU A 11 -5.96 -25.81 -3.55
N ALA A 12 -5.12 -26.73 -3.07
CA ALA A 12 -4.25 -26.47 -1.91
C ALA A 12 -3.30 -25.29 -2.18
N ASN A 13 -2.82 -25.17 -3.42
CA ASN A 13 -2.00 -24.06 -3.86
C ASN A 13 -2.73 -22.72 -3.79
N LYS A 14 -3.93 -22.66 -4.38
CA LYS A 14 -4.77 -21.45 -4.33
C LYS A 14 -5.17 -21.04 -2.91
N ILE A 15 -5.43 -22.00 -2.02
CA ILE A 15 -5.79 -21.72 -0.62
C ILE A 15 -4.62 -21.04 0.08
N ALA A 16 -3.43 -21.65 0.11
CA ALA A 16 -2.29 -21.04 0.81
C ALA A 16 -1.78 -19.77 0.12
N ALA A 17 -2.00 -19.61 -1.19
CA ALA A 17 -1.76 -18.33 -1.85
C ALA A 17 -2.62 -17.19 -1.28
N GLY A 18 -3.75 -17.47 -0.62
CA GLY A 18 -4.55 -16.44 0.06
C GLY A 18 -3.93 -15.92 1.35
N GLU A 19 -3.08 -16.71 1.98
CA GLU A 19 -2.38 -16.32 3.21
C GLU A 19 -1.11 -15.51 2.89
N VAL A 20 -0.47 -15.80 1.75
CA VAL A 20 0.78 -15.17 1.31
C VAL A 20 0.53 -13.99 0.37
N VAL A 21 -0.42 -14.12 -0.56
CA VAL A 21 -0.72 -13.15 -1.63
C VAL A 21 -2.16 -12.66 -1.48
N GLU A 22 -2.34 -11.68 -0.61
CA GLU A 22 -3.64 -11.05 -0.39
C GLU A 22 -3.95 -10.00 -1.48
N ARG A 23 -2.95 -9.18 -1.84
CA ARG A 23 -3.11 -7.95 -2.66
C ARG A 23 -1.82 -7.66 -3.47
N PRO A 24 -1.86 -6.80 -4.50
CA PRO A 24 -0.68 -6.44 -5.31
C PRO A 24 0.58 -6.06 -4.50
N SER A 25 0.40 -5.27 -3.44
CA SER A 25 1.50 -4.87 -2.53
C SER A 25 2.22 -6.05 -1.88
N SER A 26 1.54 -7.17 -1.64
CA SER A 26 2.14 -8.37 -1.05
C SER A 26 3.06 -9.07 -2.06
N VAL A 27 2.68 -9.07 -3.35
CA VAL A 27 3.53 -9.59 -4.43
C VAL A 27 4.79 -8.74 -4.54
N VAL A 28 4.63 -7.41 -4.63
CA VAL A 28 5.77 -6.48 -4.69
C VAL A 28 6.71 -6.68 -3.49
N LYS A 29 6.16 -6.80 -2.28
CA LYS A 29 6.94 -7.08 -1.06
C LYS A 29 7.79 -8.33 -1.21
N GLU A 30 7.18 -9.48 -1.53
CA GLU A 30 7.91 -10.76 -1.56
C GLU A 30 8.94 -10.81 -2.70
N LEU A 31 8.65 -10.21 -3.87
CA LEU A 31 9.62 -10.12 -4.97
C LEU A 31 10.79 -9.18 -4.61
N LEU A 32 10.50 -8.04 -3.97
CA LEU A 32 11.52 -7.10 -3.52
C LEU A 32 12.42 -7.70 -2.43
N GLU A 33 11.83 -8.40 -1.45
CA GLU A 33 12.59 -9.14 -0.43
C GLU A 33 13.49 -10.21 -1.06
N ASN A 34 13.02 -10.93 -2.09
CA ASN A 34 13.84 -11.90 -2.80
C ASN A 34 15.01 -11.26 -3.56
N ALA A 35 14.80 -10.11 -4.19
CA ALA A 35 15.86 -9.38 -4.87
C ALA A 35 16.94 -8.89 -3.87
N ILE A 36 16.53 -8.40 -2.70
CA ILE A 36 17.45 -8.00 -1.63
C ILE A 36 18.23 -9.21 -1.10
N ASP A 37 17.56 -10.32 -0.82
CA ASP A 37 18.20 -11.56 -0.37
C ASP A 37 19.18 -12.13 -1.41
N ALA A 38 18.95 -11.86 -2.71
CA ALA A 38 19.86 -12.22 -3.80
C ALA A 38 21.09 -11.29 -3.92
N GLY A 39 21.22 -10.32 -3.01
CA GLY A 39 22.34 -9.37 -2.98
C GLY A 39 22.30 -8.32 -4.08
N ALA A 40 21.09 -7.96 -4.56
CA ALA A 40 20.94 -6.92 -5.57
C ALA A 40 21.38 -5.54 -5.05
N THR A 41 22.07 -4.78 -5.91
CA THR A 41 22.43 -3.38 -5.65
C THR A 41 21.55 -2.41 -6.44
N GLU A 42 20.81 -2.90 -7.42
CA GLU A 42 19.85 -2.15 -8.23
C GLU A 42 18.59 -2.99 -8.44
N ILE A 43 17.43 -2.38 -8.13
CA ILE A 43 16.12 -3.01 -8.25
C ILE A 43 15.16 -2.01 -8.90
N SER A 44 14.52 -2.43 -9.99
CA SER A 44 13.49 -1.66 -10.70
C SER A 44 12.15 -2.36 -10.58
N ILE A 45 11.14 -1.62 -10.12
CA ILE A 45 9.78 -2.09 -9.95
C ILE A 45 8.88 -1.28 -10.88
N GLU A 46 8.16 -1.98 -11.74
CA GLU A 46 7.17 -1.38 -12.64
C GLU A 46 5.81 -2.01 -12.38
N VAL A 47 4.79 -1.17 -12.25
CA VAL A 47 3.40 -1.60 -12.03
C VAL A 47 2.46 -0.91 -13.02
N GLU A 48 1.52 -1.67 -13.56
CA GLU A 48 0.43 -1.17 -14.40
C GLU A 48 -0.91 -1.46 -13.73
N GLU A 49 -1.84 -0.49 -13.81
CA GLU A 49 -3.14 -0.55 -13.10
C GLU A 49 -2.95 -0.94 -11.62
N SER A 50 -1.99 -0.27 -10.95
CA SER A 50 -1.62 -0.53 -9.54
C SER A 50 -1.27 -1.98 -9.21
N GLY A 51 -0.71 -2.71 -10.17
CA GLY A 51 -0.24 -4.08 -10.01
C GLY A 51 -1.31 -5.15 -10.24
N VAL A 52 -2.52 -4.77 -10.63
CA VAL A 52 -3.58 -5.74 -11.01
C VAL A 52 -3.32 -6.28 -12.41
N GLN A 53 -3.00 -5.38 -13.35
CA GLN A 53 -2.66 -5.75 -14.72
C GLN A 53 -1.28 -6.43 -14.78
N SER A 54 -0.25 -5.74 -14.30
CA SER A 54 1.11 -6.27 -14.29
C SER A 54 1.97 -5.72 -13.15
N ILE A 55 2.87 -6.55 -12.64
CA ILE A 55 3.95 -6.20 -11.72
C ILE A 55 5.23 -6.79 -12.30
N ARG A 56 6.24 -5.96 -12.53
CA ARG A 56 7.56 -6.40 -12.98
C ARG A 56 8.62 -5.97 -11.98
N VAL A 57 9.43 -6.91 -11.51
CA VAL A 57 10.57 -6.65 -10.63
C VAL A 57 11.83 -7.16 -11.32
N VAL A 58 12.76 -6.24 -11.56
CA VAL A 58 14.06 -6.52 -12.20
C VAL A 58 15.16 -6.19 -11.21
N ASP A 59 16.03 -7.14 -10.94
CA ASP A 59 17.20 -6.98 -10.08
C ASP A 59 18.49 -7.38 -10.79
N ASN A 60 19.62 -6.93 -10.24
CA ASN A 60 20.96 -7.30 -10.68
C ASN A 60 21.68 -8.25 -9.69
N GLY A 61 20.91 -9.04 -8.92
CA GLY A 61 21.43 -9.94 -7.90
C GLY A 61 22.17 -11.16 -8.46
N SER A 62 22.26 -12.23 -7.67
CA SER A 62 22.95 -13.46 -8.07
C SER A 62 22.33 -14.16 -9.29
N GLY A 63 21.03 -13.98 -9.52
CA GLY A 63 20.26 -14.86 -10.40
C GLY A 63 19.96 -16.21 -9.74
N ILE A 64 19.34 -17.11 -10.51
CA ILE A 64 18.97 -18.48 -10.12
C ILE A 64 19.69 -19.45 -11.05
N GLU A 65 20.30 -20.49 -10.49
CA GLU A 65 21.02 -21.51 -11.25
C GLU A 65 20.07 -22.36 -12.10
N ALA A 66 20.57 -22.82 -13.25
CA ALA A 66 19.75 -23.58 -14.21
C ALA A 66 19.18 -24.89 -13.62
N GLU A 67 19.89 -25.48 -12.67
CA GLU A 67 19.51 -26.72 -11.98
C GLU A 67 18.35 -26.51 -11.00
N ASP A 68 18.24 -25.32 -10.40
CA ASP A 68 17.20 -24.97 -9.42
C ASP A 68 15.89 -24.48 -10.05
N LEU A 69 15.90 -24.21 -11.36
CA LEU A 69 14.74 -23.72 -12.10
C LEU A 69 13.53 -24.66 -12.04
N GLY A 70 13.78 -25.97 -11.94
CA GLY A 70 12.73 -26.96 -11.74
C GLY A 70 12.04 -26.84 -10.38
N LEU A 71 12.73 -26.30 -9.37
CA LEU A 71 12.25 -26.22 -7.97
C LEU A 71 11.72 -24.84 -7.58
N VAL A 72 12.04 -23.79 -8.34
CA VAL A 72 11.77 -22.39 -7.94
C VAL A 72 10.27 -22.07 -7.71
N PHE A 73 9.37 -22.82 -8.36
CA PHE A 73 7.92 -22.69 -8.18
C PHE A 73 7.30 -23.81 -7.33
N HIS A 74 8.12 -24.71 -6.77
CA HIS A 74 7.66 -25.71 -5.81
C HIS A 74 7.47 -25.10 -4.42
N ARG A 75 6.55 -25.69 -3.66
CA ARG A 75 6.37 -25.34 -2.25
C ARG A 75 7.48 -25.95 -1.40
N HIS A 76 7.83 -25.24 -0.33
CA HIS A 76 8.83 -25.68 0.64
C HIS A 76 10.22 -25.87 0.01
N ALA A 77 10.48 -25.20 -1.11
CA ALA A 77 11.78 -25.15 -1.77
C ALA A 77 12.43 -23.79 -1.47
N THR A 78 13.54 -23.80 -0.74
CA THR A 78 14.29 -22.58 -0.43
C THR A 78 15.78 -22.86 -0.35
N SER A 79 16.59 -21.88 -0.74
CA SER A 79 18.05 -21.88 -0.58
C SER A 79 18.51 -21.16 0.71
N LYS A 80 17.56 -20.71 1.54
CA LYS A 80 17.83 -19.77 2.64
C LYS A 80 17.90 -20.43 4.03
N LEU A 81 17.43 -21.66 4.16
CA LEU A 81 17.47 -22.47 5.39
C LEU A 81 17.88 -23.89 5.01
N ASP A 82 18.73 -24.53 5.82
CA ASP A 82 19.18 -25.91 5.62
C ASP A 82 18.83 -26.80 6.83
N GLN A 83 19.01 -26.28 8.06
CA GLN A 83 18.76 -27.02 9.30
C GLN A 83 17.67 -26.37 10.15
N ASP A 84 17.06 -27.14 11.06
CA ASP A 84 16.03 -26.64 11.98
C ASP A 84 16.54 -25.47 12.84
N GLU A 85 17.83 -25.47 13.20
CA GLU A 85 18.44 -24.38 13.96
C GLU A 85 18.46 -23.03 13.21
N ASP A 86 18.46 -23.04 11.88
CA ASP A 86 18.47 -21.82 11.06
C ASP A 86 17.17 -21.01 11.24
N LEU A 87 16.07 -21.69 11.59
CA LEU A 87 14.78 -21.05 11.87
C LEU A 87 14.86 -20.09 13.07
N PHE A 88 15.78 -20.33 14.00
CA PHE A 88 16.02 -19.46 15.16
C PHE A 88 17.08 -18.39 14.89
N HIS A 89 17.74 -18.42 13.73
CA HIS A 89 18.82 -17.50 13.33
C HIS A 89 18.56 -16.86 11.95
N ILE A 90 17.31 -16.52 11.66
CA ILE A 90 16.90 -15.99 10.36
C ILE A 90 17.57 -14.64 10.09
N ARG A 91 18.42 -14.60 9.06
CA ARG A 91 19.10 -13.39 8.58
C ARG A 91 18.54 -12.84 7.27
N THR A 92 17.80 -13.65 6.52
CA THR A 92 17.17 -13.27 5.25
C THR A 92 15.77 -12.71 5.46
N LEU A 93 15.27 -11.94 4.50
CA LEU A 93 13.92 -11.37 4.52
C LEU A 93 12.87 -12.45 4.18
N GLY A 94 13.09 -13.25 3.15
CA GLY A 94 12.31 -14.46 2.87
C GLY A 94 12.97 -15.71 3.45
N PHE A 95 12.20 -16.71 3.88
CA PHE A 95 12.78 -18.00 4.34
C PHE A 95 11.85 -19.22 4.16
N ARG A 96 10.58 -19.02 3.79
CA ARG A 96 9.57 -20.11 3.77
C ARG A 96 9.54 -20.95 2.49
N GLY A 97 10.12 -20.45 1.39
CA GLY A 97 10.06 -21.16 0.10
C GLY A 97 8.65 -21.29 -0.50
N GLU A 98 7.76 -20.32 -0.24
CA GLU A 98 6.34 -20.40 -0.64
C GLU A 98 5.89 -19.25 -1.55
N ALA A 99 6.67 -18.18 -1.66
CA ALA A 99 6.23 -16.95 -2.31
C ALA A 99 5.96 -17.13 -3.81
N LEU A 100 6.94 -17.62 -4.59
CA LEU A 100 6.79 -17.77 -6.04
C LEU A 100 5.76 -18.84 -6.42
N ALA A 101 5.72 -19.95 -5.68
CA ALA A 101 4.69 -20.97 -5.81
C ALA A 101 3.27 -20.38 -5.58
N SER A 102 3.13 -19.54 -4.55
CA SER A 102 1.85 -18.89 -4.24
C SER A 102 1.44 -17.89 -5.31
N ILE A 103 2.36 -17.04 -5.76
CA ILE A 103 2.11 -16.04 -6.80
C ILE A 103 1.69 -16.72 -8.11
N SER A 104 2.45 -17.71 -8.58
CA SER A 104 2.16 -18.43 -9.83
C SER A 104 0.85 -19.24 -9.83
N SER A 105 0.30 -19.56 -8.65
CA SER A 105 -1.01 -20.21 -8.55
C SER A 105 -2.20 -19.29 -8.83
N VAL A 106 -2.00 -17.97 -8.71
CA VAL A 106 -3.05 -16.94 -8.85
C VAL A 106 -2.73 -15.87 -9.90
N ALA A 107 -1.64 -16.01 -10.63
CA ALA A 107 -1.21 -15.09 -11.67
C ALA A 107 -0.43 -15.83 -12.77
N LYS A 108 -0.22 -15.16 -13.89
CA LYS A 108 0.69 -15.63 -14.96
C LYS A 108 2.07 -15.07 -14.67
N VAL A 109 3.09 -15.92 -14.59
CA VAL A 109 4.44 -15.50 -14.20
C VAL A 109 5.43 -15.84 -15.29
N THR A 110 6.16 -14.83 -15.77
CA THR A 110 7.36 -15.01 -16.59
C THR A 110 8.57 -14.68 -15.74
N LEU A 111 9.48 -15.64 -15.57
CA LEU A 111 10.75 -15.46 -14.88
C LEU A 111 11.88 -15.55 -15.90
N LYS A 112 12.73 -14.53 -15.98
CA LYS A 112 14.00 -14.58 -16.70
C LYS A 112 15.13 -14.41 -15.71
N THR A 113 16.16 -15.23 -15.81
CA THR A 113 17.28 -15.18 -14.86
C THR A 113 18.57 -15.60 -15.54
N CYS A 114 19.69 -15.12 -15.00
CA CYS A 114 21.02 -15.43 -15.47
C CYS A 114 22.03 -15.23 -14.33
N THR A 115 22.98 -16.14 -14.19
CA THR A 115 24.02 -16.06 -13.15
C THR A 115 25.35 -15.51 -13.71
N ASP A 116 25.61 -15.72 -15.01
CA ASP A 116 26.91 -15.51 -15.66
C ASP A 116 26.88 -14.53 -16.88
N ASN A 117 25.76 -13.82 -17.09
CA ASN A 117 25.51 -12.97 -18.27
C ASN A 117 25.53 -13.69 -19.63
N ALA A 118 25.58 -15.02 -19.67
CA ALA A 118 25.69 -15.80 -20.90
C ALA A 118 24.53 -16.80 -21.05
N ASN A 119 24.28 -17.59 -20.03
CA ASN A 119 23.34 -18.71 -20.04
C ASN A 119 22.03 -18.33 -19.35
N GLY A 120 21.33 -17.33 -19.92
CA GLY A 120 20.04 -16.93 -19.40
C GLY A 120 18.96 -17.98 -19.68
N ASN A 121 17.99 -18.07 -18.77
CA ASN A 121 16.82 -18.93 -18.88
C ASN A 121 15.55 -18.10 -18.74
N GLU A 122 14.50 -18.49 -19.46
CA GLU A 122 13.15 -17.96 -19.32
C GLU A 122 12.18 -19.10 -19.04
N ILE A 123 11.35 -18.91 -18.01
CA ILE A 123 10.31 -19.84 -17.59
C ILE A 123 8.98 -19.11 -17.60
N TYR A 124 7.97 -19.75 -18.17
CA TYR A 124 6.59 -19.30 -18.09
C TYR A 124 5.78 -20.29 -17.24
N VAL A 125 5.08 -19.74 -16.26
CA VAL A 125 4.29 -20.49 -15.27
C VAL A 125 2.88 -19.95 -15.21
N GLU A 126 1.91 -20.86 -15.22
CA GLU A 126 0.50 -20.55 -15.08
C GLU A 126 -0.16 -21.63 -14.23
N ASN A 127 -1.10 -21.26 -13.34
CA ASN A 127 -1.75 -22.17 -12.40
C ASN A 127 -0.77 -22.98 -11.51
N GLY A 128 0.43 -22.44 -11.28
CA GLY A 128 1.49 -23.11 -10.53
C GLY A 128 2.21 -24.23 -11.29
N GLU A 129 2.00 -24.36 -12.61
CA GLU A 129 2.66 -25.34 -13.46
C GLU A 129 3.58 -24.64 -14.48
N ILE A 130 4.78 -25.19 -14.66
CA ILE A 130 5.74 -24.70 -15.66
C ILE A 130 5.26 -25.16 -17.04
N LEU A 131 4.82 -24.21 -17.87
CA LEU A 131 4.31 -24.49 -19.22
C LEU A 131 5.38 -24.34 -20.30
N ASN A 132 6.38 -23.49 -20.07
CA ASN A 132 7.46 -23.28 -21.02
C ASN A 132 8.77 -23.01 -20.27
N HIS A 133 9.87 -23.60 -20.76
CA HIS A 133 11.23 -23.33 -20.31
C HIS A 133 12.13 -23.29 -21.54
N LYS A 134 12.81 -22.17 -21.75
CA LYS A 134 13.71 -21.99 -22.89
C LYS A 134 14.93 -21.14 -22.52
N PRO A 135 16.04 -21.26 -23.27
CA PRO A 135 17.14 -20.33 -23.17
C PRO A 135 16.70 -18.89 -23.53
N ALA A 136 17.24 -17.90 -22.83
CA ALA A 136 16.94 -16.50 -23.04
C ALA A 136 18.21 -15.65 -22.96
N LYS A 137 18.23 -14.54 -23.71
CA LYS A 137 19.27 -13.52 -23.54
C LYS A 137 18.92 -12.68 -22.32
N ALA A 138 19.59 -12.93 -21.21
CA ALA A 138 19.41 -12.20 -19.96
C ALA A 138 20.76 -11.75 -19.41
N LYS A 139 20.77 -10.56 -18.79
CA LYS A 139 21.89 -10.10 -17.97
C LYS A 139 21.81 -10.76 -16.59
N LYS A 140 22.91 -10.74 -15.87
CA LYS A 140 23.01 -11.23 -14.50
C LYS A 140 21.93 -10.59 -13.62
N GLY A 141 21.26 -11.43 -12.84
CA GLY A 141 20.13 -11.05 -11.99
C GLY A 141 18.84 -11.75 -12.42
N THR A 142 17.72 -11.22 -11.97
CA THR A 142 16.40 -11.80 -12.21
C THR A 142 15.39 -10.74 -12.68
N ASP A 143 14.55 -11.11 -13.63
CA ASP A 143 13.43 -10.31 -14.16
C ASP A 143 12.16 -11.15 -14.00
N ILE A 144 11.31 -10.76 -13.06
CA ILE A 144 10.05 -11.45 -12.77
C ILE A 144 8.91 -10.54 -13.20
N LEU A 145 8.15 -10.98 -14.18
CA LEU A 145 6.92 -10.36 -14.66
C LEU A 145 5.72 -11.19 -14.20
N VAL A 146 4.85 -10.57 -13.40
CA VAL A 146 3.59 -11.14 -12.90
C VAL A 146 2.45 -10.41 -13.60
N GLU A 147 1.62 -11.14 -14.34
CA GLU A 147 0.52 -10.60 -15.13
C GLU A 147 -0.82 -11.18 -14.68
N SER A 148 -1.88 -10.38 -14.84
CA SER A 148 -3.27 -10.79 -14.58
C SER A 148 -3.45 -11.34 -13.16
N LEU A 149 -3.08 -10.56 -12.15
CA LEU A 149 -3.17 -11.00 -10.75
C LEU A 149 -4.63 -11.31 -10.38
N PHE A 150 -4.86 -12.48 -9.80
CA PHE A 150 -6.18 -13.02 -9.42
C PHE A 150 -7.15 -13.36 -10.56
N TYR A 151 -6.68 -13.46 -11.81
CA TYR A 151 -7.53 -13.80 -12.96
C TYR A 151 -8.33 -15.10 -12.77
N ASN A 152 -7.79 -16.06 -12.03
CA ASN A 152 -8.39 -17.36 -11.76
C ASN A 152 -9.00 -17.47 -10.33
N THR A 153 -9.15 -16.33 -9.63
CA THR A 153 -9.75 -16.20 -8.29
C THR A 153 -10.62 -14.94 -8.20
N PRO A 154 -11.82 -14.92 -8.84
CA PRO A 154 -12.64 -13.71 -8.99
C PRO A 154 -13.10 -13.09 -7.67
N ALA A 155 -13.32 -13.91 -6.64
CA ALA A 155 -13.65 -13.41 -5.30
C ALA A 155 -12.54 -12.48 -4.75
N ARG A 156 -11.26 -12.83 -4.93
CA ARG A 156 -10.13 -11.98 -4.50
C ARG A 156 -10.01 -10.72 -5.32
N LEU A 157 -10.20 -10.84 -6.64
CA LEU A 157 -10.23 -9.69 -7.53
C LEU A 157 -11.29 -8.66 -7.11
N LYS A 158 -12.44 -9.11 -6.60
CA LYS A 158 -13.50 -8.25 -6.06
C LYS A 158 -13.14 -7.58 -4.71
N TYR A 159 -12.21 -8.15 -3.93
CA TYR A 159 -11.75 -7.58 -2.66
C TYR A 159 -10.63 -6.53 -2.83
N ILE A 160 -10.05 -6.40 -4.03
CA ILE A 160 -9.14 -5.30 -4.35
C ILE A 160 -9.89 -3.97 -4.17
N LYS A 161 -9.25 -3.03 -3.47
CA LYS A 161 -9.81 -1.70 -3.23
C LYS A 161 -9.66 -0.83 -4.50
N SER A 162 -9.88 0.48 -4.39
CA SER A 162 -9.55 1.38 -5.50
C SER A 162 -8.07 1.25 -5.89
N LEU A 163 -7.78 1.43 -7.17
CA LEU A 163 -6.41 1.44 -7.70
C LEU A 163 -5.50 2.39 -6.91
N TYR A 164 -6.00 3.60 -6.61
CA TYR A 164 -5.29 4.56 -5.77
C TYR A 164 -4.86 3.99 -4.41
N THR A 165 -5.74 3.23 -3.75
CA THR A 165 -5.43 2.60 -2.45
C THR A 165 -4.41 1.47 -2.58
N GLU A 166 -4.46 0.70 -3.67
CA GLU A 166 -3.47 -0.33 -3.96
C GLU A 166 -2.09 0.29 -4.23
N LEU A 167 -2.03 1.31 -5.09
CA LEU A 167 -0.79 2.02 -5.41
C LEU A 167 -0.17 2.68 -4.17
N GLY A 168 -1.00 3.26 -3.30
CA GLY A 168 -0.53 3.85 -2.03
C GLY A 168 0.17 2.82 -1.15
N LYS A 169 -0.32 1.58 -1.10
CA LYS A 169 0.30 0.50 -0.32
C LYS A 169 1.53 -0.10 -0.97
N ILE A 170 1.57 -0.17 -2.30
CA ILE A 170 2.80 -0.50 -3.05
C ILE A 170 3.87 0.55 -2.75
N THR A 171 3.51 1.82 -2.84
CA THR A 171 4.43 2.93 -2.57
C THR A 171 4.93 2.89 -1.12
N ASP A 172 4.06 2.63 -0.14
CA ASP A 172 4.45 2.50 1.27
C ASP A 172 5.47 1.36 1.49
N ILE A 173 5.26 0.18 0.92
CA ILE A 173 6.21 -0.93 1.11
C ILE A 173 7.55 -0.65 0.43
N VAL A 174 7.55 -0.09 -0.78
CA VAL A 174 8.79 0.23 -1.49
C VAL A 174 9.56 1.33 -0.78
N ASN A 175 8.88 2.38 -0.29
CA ASN A 175 9.49 3.44 0.50
C ASN A 175 10.17 2.88 1.76
N ARG A 176 9.53 1.93 2.46
CA ARG A 176 10.11 1.30 3.65
C ARG A 176 11.33 0.46 3.32
N MET A 177 11.27 -0.33 2.26
CA MET A 177 12.41 -1.15 1.84
C MET A 177 13.59 -0.28 1.41
N ALA A 178 13.33 0.84 0.72
CA ALA A 178 14.35 1.83 0.37
C ALA A 178 15.00 2.48 1.59
N MET A 179 14.23 2.80 2.63
CA MET A 179 14.80 3.32 3.89
C MET A 179 15.60 2.25 4.66
N SER A 180 15.17 1.00 4.58
CA SER A 180 15.82 -0.11 5.27
C SER A 180 17.13 -0.54 4.61
N HIS A 181 17.26 -0.36 3.30
CA HIS A 181 18.43 -0.73 2.50
C HIS A 181 18.86 0.47 1.64
N PRO A 182 19.39 1.54 2.26
CA PRO A 182 19.72 2.78 1.56
C PRO A 182 20.90 2.65 0.59
N ASP A 183 21.64 1.55 0.68
CA ASP A 183 22.73 1.14 -0.20
C ASP A 183 22.23 0.56 -1.54
N ILE A 184 20.95 0.20 -1.63
CA ILE A 184 20.35 -0.34 -2.85
C ILE A 184 19.66 0.78 -3.64
N ARG A 185 19.94 0.84 -4.95
CA ARG A 185 19.23 1.72 -5.88
C ARG A 185 17.86 1.13 -6.20
N ILE A 186 16.79 1.74 -5.71
CA ILE A 186 15.41 1.28 -5.90
C ILE A 186 14.63 2.30 -6.72
N ALA A 187 13.98 1.84 -7.78
CA ALA A 187 13.06 2.64 -8.60
C ALA A 187 11.67 2.03 -8.60
N LEU A 188 10.64 2.87 -8.46
CA LEU A 188 9.22 2.50 -8.63
C LEU A 188 8.61 3.33 -9.75
N ILE A 189 8.05 2.65 -10.74
CA ILE A 189 7.38 3.24 -11.90
C ILE A 189 5.94 2.72 -11.91
N SER A 190 4.96 3.63 -11.99
CA SER A 190 3.54 3.30 -12.13
C SER A 190 3.01 3.90 -13.42
N ASP A 191 2.48 3.06 -14.31
CA ASP A 191 1.88 3.49 -15.58
C ASP A 191 2.80 4.44 -16.38
N GLY A 192 4.09 4.10 -16.45
CA GLY A 192 5.14 4.89 -17.10
C GLY A 192 5.65 6.11 -16.33
N LYS A 193 5.07 6.45 -15.16
CA LYS A 193 5.51 7.58 -14.33
C LYS A 193 6.38 7.11 -13.17
N THR A 194 7.57 7.71 -13.05
CA THR A 194 8.45 7.48 -11.88
C THR A 194 7.83 8.06 -10.61
N MET A 195 7.65 7.20 -9.61
CA MET A 195 7.11 7.52 -8.29
C MET A 195 8.20 7.66 -7.23
N LEU A 196 9.21 6.79 -7.28
CA LEU A 196 10.39 6.82 -6.41
C LEU A 196 11.62 6.47 -7.24
N SER A 197 12.75 7.12 -6.94
CA SER A 197 14.07 6.72 -7.43
C SER A 197 15.11 7.08 -6.38
N THR A 198 15.73 6.09 -5.75
CA THR A 198 16.87 6.31 -4.86
C THR A 198 18.20 6.25 -5.62
N ASN A 199 19.28 6.70 -4.98
CA ASN A 199 20.63 6.71 -5.55
C ASN A 199 21.52 5.55 -5.07
N GLY A 200 21.10 4.76 -4.08
CA GLY A 200 21.90 3.68 -3.50
C GLY A 200 23.16 4.17 -2.76
N SER A 201 23.12 5.37 -2.16
CA SER A 201 24.30 5.97 -1.51
C SER A 201 24.66 5.39 -0.14
N GLY A 202 23.80 4.53 0.43
CA GLY A 202 23.94 4.04 1.80
C GLY A 202 23.48 5.05 2.86
N ARG A 203 22.96 6.21 2.47
CA ARG A 203 22.57 7.28 3.39
C ARG A 203 21.06 7.40 3.54
N THR A 204 20.54 6.94 4.67
CA THR A 204 19.09 6.94 4.94
C THR A 204 18.46 8.33 4.88
N ASN A 205 19.17 9.38 5.32
CA ASN A 205 18.67 10.75 5.26
C ASN A 205 18.45 11.25 3.82
N GLU A 206 19.26 10.81 2.85
CA GLU A 206 19.06 11.11 1.43
C GLU A 206 17.81 10.39 0.89
N VAL A 207 17.63 9.12 1.26
CA VAL A 207 16.42 8.36 0.90
C VAL A 207 15.15 9.00 1.49
N MET A 208 15.19 9.42 2.76
CA MET A 208 14.08 10.15 3.38
C MET A 208 13.79 11.50 2.69
N ALA A 209 14.80 12.12 2.08
CA ALA A 209 14.60 13.34 1.30
C ALA A 209 13.86 13.07 -0.02
N GLU A 210 14.14 11.95 -0.69
CA GLU A 210 13.40 11.51 -1.88
C GLU A 210 11.94 11.17 -1.54
N ILE A 211 11.70 10.51 -0.40
CA ILE A 211 10.35 10.06 -0.01
C ILE A 211 9.50 11.19 0.57
N TYR A 212 10.03 11.95 1.52
CA TYR A 212 9.26 12.95 2.28
C TYR A 212 9.53 14.40 1.84
N GLY A 213 10.46 14.60 0.92
CA GLY A 213 10.86 15.89 0.39
C GLY A 213 11.91 16.62 1.24
N MET A 214 12.64 17.53 0.58
CA MET A 214 13.75 18.29 1.15
C MET A 214 13.37 19.19 2.35
N LYS A 215 12.08 19.54 2.50
CA LYS A 215 11.62 20.31 3.65
C LYS A 215 11.66 19.47 4.93
N VAL A 216 11.22 18.22 4.87
CA VAL A 216 11.24 17.30 6.02
C VAL A 216 12.68 16.88 6.31
N ALA A 217 13.45 16.53 5.27
CA ALA A 217 14.82 16.04 5.43
C ALA A 217 15.75 17.01 6.18
N ARG A 218 15.62 18.32 5.93
CA ARG A 218 16.41 19.35 6.62
C ARG A 218 16.10 19.47 8.12
N ASP A 219 14.92 19.02 8.53
CA ASP A 219 14.44 19.06 9.90
C ASP A 219 14.43 17.67 10.55
N LEU A 220 15.14 16.70 9.96
CA LEU A 220 15.44 15.43 10.61
C LEU A 220 16.52 15.62 11.68
N VAL A 221 16.30 14.96 12.81
CA VAL A 221 17.25 14.88 13.91
C VAL A 221 17.72 13.45 14.00
N HIS A 222 19.03 13.27 13.89
CA HIS A 222 19.68 11.97 14.06
C HIS A 222 19.63 11.55 15.53
N ILE A 223 19.33 10.28 15.77
CA ILE A 223 19.38 9.64 17.08
C ILE A 223 20.20 8.35 16.96
N SER A 224 21.00 8.08 17.99
CA SER A 224 21.79 6.85 18.10
C SER A 224 21.86 6.40 19.56
N GLY A 225 21.99 5.09 19.76
CA GLY A 225 22.12 4.53 21.10
C GLY A 225 22.52 3.07 21.09
N ASP A 226 23.40 2.72 22.02
CA ASP A 226 23.96 1.38 22.16
C ASP A 226 23.66 0.79 23.53
N THR A 227 23.38 -0.51 23.58
CA THR A 227 23.39 -1.34 24.79
C THR A 227 24.18 -2.62 24.51
N SER A 228 24.24 -3.53 25.50
CA SER A 228 24.81 -4.86 25.29
C SER A 228 24.05 -5.71 24.27
N ASP A 229 22.77 -5.42 24.03
CA ASP A 229 21.86 -6.26 23.25
C ASP A 229 21.37 -5.58 21.95
N TYR A 230 21.51 -4.25 21.85
CA TYR A 230 20.93 -3.45 20.77
C TYR A 230 21.88 -2.36 20.30
N HIS A 231 21.87 -2.11 19.00
CA HIS A 231 22.34 -0.87 18.38
C HIS A 231 21.16 -0.19 17.71
N ILE A 232 20.91 1.08 18.05
CA ILE A 232 19.84 1.89 17.44
C ILE A 232 20.48 3.00 16.64
N GLU A 233 20.01 3.15 15.40
CA GLU A 233 20.30 4.26 14.51
C GLU A 233 18.99 4.80 13.95
N GLY A 234 18.77 6.12 13.99
CA GLY A 234 17.48 6.67 13.62
C GLY A 234 17.47 8.13 13.19
N PHE A 235 16.40 8.52 12.53
CA PHE A 235 16.08 9.90 12.17
C PHE A 235 14.65 10.23 12.57
N VAL A 236 14.48 11.26 13.38
CA VAL A 236 13.19 11.72 13.88
C VAL A 236 12.94 13.15 13.43
N ALA A 237 11.79 13.42 12.79
CA ALA A 237 11.50 14.76 12.30
C ALA A 237 11.11 15.71 13.45
N LYS A 238 11.40 17.00 13.31
CA LYS A 238 10.88 18.00 14.26
C LYS A 238 9.34 17.93 14.37
N PRO A 239 8.76 18.26 15.54
CA PRO A 239 7.30 18.19 15.77
C PRO A 239 6.45 18.99 14.77
N GLU A 240 7.02 20.03 14.16
CA GLU A 240 6.44 20.83 13.06
C GLU A 240 6.04 19.97 11.85
N HIS A 241 6.75 18.86 11.62
CA HIS A 241 6.49 17.90 10.53
C HIS A 241 5.72 16.68 11.02
N SER A 242 4.57 16.91 11.64
CA SER A 242 3.68 15.83 12.05
C SER A 242 2.70 15.40 10.94
N ARG A 243 2.00 14.29 11.15
CA ARG A 243 0.94 13.74 10.29
C ARG A 243 -0.27 13.34 11.13
N SER A 244 -1.42 13.19 10.48
CA SER A 244 -2.68 12.76 11.14
C SER A 244 -2.73 11.25 11.39
N ASN A 245 -1.87 10.47 10.74
CA ASN A 245 -1.81 9.02 10.89
C ASN A 245 -0.41 8.55 11.27
N LYS A 246 -0.36 7.35 11.85
CA LYS A 246 0.88 6.69 12.31
C LYS A 246 1.70 6.04 11.19
N HIS A 247 1.28 6.13 9.93
CA HIS A 247 1.96 5.44 8.82
C HIS A 247 3.37 5.95 8.56
N TYR A 248 3.71 7.15 9.04
CA TYR A 248 5.04 7.73 8.85
C TYR A 248 6.05 7.33 9.93
N ILE A 249 5.65 6.44 10.84
CA ILE A 249 6.55 5.79 11.78
C ILE A 249 7.07 4.50 11.14
N SER A 250 8.37 4.43 10.95
CA SER A 250 9.04 3.27 10.34
C SER A 250 10.06 2.70 11.31
N ILE A 251 9.82 1.47 11.74
CA ILE A 251 10.68 0.75 12.68
C ILE A 251 11.18 -0.49 11.96
N PHE A 252 12.50 -0.68 11.97
CA PHE A 252 13.18 -1.79 11.34
C PHE A 252 13.99 -2.56 12.38
N ILE A 253 13.98 -3.88 12.28
CA ILE A 253 14.84 -4.76 13.07
C ILE A 253 15.62 -5.63 12.10
N ASN A 254 16.95 -5.55 12.13
CA ASN A 254 17.84 -6.29 11.23
C ASN A 254 17.41 -6.19 9.75
N GLY A 255 17.06 -4.98 9.30
CA GLY A 255 16.61 -4.73 7.92
C GLY A 255 15.15 -5.12 7.61
N ARG A 256 14.39 -5.65 8.58
CA ARG A 256 12.98 -6.03 8.39
C ARG A 256 12.05 -4.97 8.95
N TYR A 257 11.10 -4.48 8.14
CA TYR A 257 10.05 -3.59 8.61
C TYR A 257 9.10 -4.33 9.56
N ILE A 258 8.87 -3.75 10.74
CA ILE A 258 7.98 -4.31 11.77
C ILE A 258 6.89 -3.34 12.20
N LYS A 259 5.77 -3.90 12.65
CA LYS A 259 4.71 -3.19 13.36
C LYS A 259 4.69 -3.66 14.80
N ASN A 260 5.18 -2.82 15.70
CA ASN A 260 5.14 -3.11 17.13
C ASN A 260 4.45 -1.97 17.89
N PHE A 261 3.40 -2.30 18.65
CA PHE A 261 2.61 -1.31 19.39
C PHE A 261 3.39 -0.63 20.51
N MET A 262 4.21 -1.39 21.25
CA MET A 262 4.98 -0.85 22.38
C MET A 262 6.08 0.10 21.90
N LEU A 263 6.81 -0.25 20.84
CA LEU A 263 7.83 0.64 20.29
C LEU A 263 7.22 1.91 19.66
N ASN A 264 6.05 1.79 19.00
CA ASN A 264 5.31 2.98 18.57
C ASN A 264 4.94 3.89 19.74
N LYS A 265 4.50 3.31 20.86
CA LYS A 265 4.19 4.07 22.08
C LYS A 265 5.45 4.73 22.66
N ALA A 266 6.60 4.04 22.66
CA ALA A 266 7.89 4.58 23.09
C ALA A 266 8.26 5.84 22.29
N ILE A 267 8.09 5.79 20.97
CA ILE A 267 8.35 6.95 20.09
C ILE A 267 7.48 8.13 20.50
N LEU A 268 6.17 7.91 20.65
CA LEU A 268 5.24 8.97 21.02
C LEU A 268 5.54 9.54 22.42
N GLU A 269 5.89 8.70 23.37
CA GLU A 269 6.30 9.13 24.71
C GLU A 269 7.61 9.94 24.67
N GLY A 270 8.55 9.58 23.80
CA GLY A 270 9.77 10.34 23.55
C GLY A 270 9.51 11.76 23.07
N TYR A 271 8.49 11.95 22.22
CA TYR A 271 8.03 13.29 21.81
C TYR A 271 7.24 14.03 22.90
N HIS A 272 6.73 13.32 23.92
CA HIS A 272 6.03 13.88 25.07
C HIS A 272 4.98 14.97 24.68
N THR A 273 5.08 16.17 25.24
CA THR A 273 4.18 17.32 24.99
C THR A 273 4.50 18.09 23.71
N LEU A 274 5.45 17.64 22.89
CA LEU A 274 5.85 18.36 21.68
C LEU A 274 4.87 18.19 20.52
N LEU A 275 4.12 17.08 20.51
CA LEU A 275 3.11 16.80 19.50
C LEU A 275 1.73 17.24 20.00
N THR A 276 0.92 17.78 19.09
CA THR A 276 -0.49 18.05 19.39
C THR A 276 -1.29 16.74 19.38
N ILE A 277 -2.44 16.76 20.05
CA ILE A 277 -3.31 15.58 20.17
C ILE A 277 -3.72 15.09 18.78
N GLY A 278 -3.64 13.78 18.56
CA GLY A 278 -4.00 13.15 17.27
C GLY A 278 -2.97 13.36 16.15
N ARG A 279 -1.75 13.83 16.49
CA ARG A 279 -0.65 13.97 15.54
C ARG A 279 0.47 12.99 15.84
N PHE A 280 1.08 12.48 14.78
CA PHE A 280 2.15 11.49 14.80
C PHE A 280 3.40 12.06 14.12
N PRO A 281 4.61 11.69 14.58
CA PRO A 281 5.84 12.14 13.96
C PRO A 281 6.13 11.36 12.67
N ILE A 282 7.02 11.91 11.85
CA ILE A 282 7.73 11.16 10.82
C ILE A 282 9.02 10.65 11.46
N CYS A 283 9.23 9.33 11.46
CA CYS A 283 10.45 8.77 12.01
C CYS A 283 10.89 7.49 11.29
N TYR A 284 12.20 7.31 11.32
CA TYR A 284 12.93 6.13 10.93
C TYR A 284 13.73 5.67 12.15
N ILE A 285 13.57 4.41 12.55
CA ILE A 285 14.37 3.79 13.61
C ILE A 285 14.80 2.41 13.10
N ASN A 286 16.10 2.22 12.94
CA ASN A 286 16.72 0.94 12.66
C ASN A 286 17.33 0.38 13.95
N ILE A 287 17.08 -0.89 14.19
CA ILE A 287 17.51 -1.60 15.39
C ILE A 287 18.26 -2.83 14.93
N GLU A 288 19.53 -2.90 15.29
CA GLU A 288 20.37 -4.08 15.07
C GLU A 288 20.50 -4.85 16.37
N MET A 289 20.26 -6.16 16.30
CA MET A 289 20.29 -7.04 17.46
C MET A 289 20.58 -8.48 17.05
N ASP A 290 20.99 -9.30 18.02
CA ASP A 290 21.17 -10.73 17.78
C ASP A 290 19.83 -11.38 17.33
N PRO A 291 19.78 -12.10 16.19
CA PRO A 291 18.61 -12.83 15.74
C PRO A 291 17.98 -13.74 16.80
N ILE A 292 18.75 -14.29 17.74
CA ILE A 292 18.24 -15.14 18.83
C ILE A 292 17.27 -14.38 19.74
N LEU A 293 17.44 -13.06 19.85
CA LEU A 293 16.62 -12.22 20.72
C LEU A 293 15.29 -11.79 20.06
N VAL A 294 15.06 -12.16 18.79
CA VAL A 294 13.85 -11.82 18.03
C VAL A 294 13.25 -13.04 17.35
N ASP A 295 12.00 -13.36 17.70
CA ASP A 295 11.23 -14.38 17.00
C ASP A 295 10.40 -13.73 15.88
N VAL A 296 10.81 -13.98 14.63
CA VAL A 296 10.16 -13.48 13.41
C VAL A 296 9.11 -14.43 12.84
N ASN A 297 9.02 -15.67 13.35
CA ASN A 297 8.12 -16.69 12.82
C ASN A 297 6.74 -16.66 13.51
N VAL A 298 6.24 -15.47 13.86
CA VAL A 298 5.00 -15.29 14.62
C VAL A 298 3.79 -15.12 13.70
N HIS A 299 3.94 -14.42 12.57
CA HIS A 299 2.85 -14.11 11.64
C HIS A 299 3.24 -14.41 10.18
N PRO A 300 2.32 -14.88 9.30
CA PRO A 300 2.63 -15.18 7.90
C PRO A 300 3.27 -14.04 7.09
N THR A 301 2.83 -12.80 7.33
CA THR A 301 3.36 -11.60 6.64
C THR A 301 4.68 -11.08 7.24
N LYS A 302 5.17 -11.68 8.33
CA LYS A 302 6.40 -11.33 9.07
C LYS A 302 6.44 -9.87 9.59
N LEU A 303 5.28 -9.21 9.73
CA LEU A 303 5.19 -7.82 10.22
C LEU A 303 5.21 -7.74 11.75
N GLU A 304 4.77 -8.79 12.43
CA GLU A 304 4.75 -8.87 13.89
C GLU A 304 5.88 -9.79 14.35
N VAL A 305 6.62 -9.34 15.36
CA VAL A 305 7.76 -10.07 15.92
C VAL A 305 7.66 -10.06 17.44
N ARG A 306 8.18 -11.11 18.08
CA ARG A 306 8.31 -11.15 19.55
C ARG A 306 9.74 -10.79 19.92
N LEU A 307 9.87 -9.78 20.78
CA LEU A 307 11.17 -9.24 21.19
C LEU A 307 11.50 -9.68 22.61
N SER A 308 12.69 -10.21 22.78
CA SER A 308 13.28 -10.37 24.11
C SER A 308 13.69 -9.00 24.65
N LYS A 309 13.48 -8.78 25.95
CA LYS A 309 13.85 -7.55 26.68
C LYS A 309 13.27 -6.24 26.07
N GLU A 310 12.06 -6.31 25.50
CA GLU A 310 11.35 -5.17 24.87
C GLU A 310 11.27 -3.90 25.75
N GLU A 311 11.15 -4.05 27.06
CA GLU A 311 11.09 -2.91 27.99
C GLU A 311 12.39 -2.08 28.01
N GLN A 312 13.55 -2.72 27.88
CA GLN A 312 14.82 -1.99 27.82
C GLN A 312 14.94 -1.17 26.54
N LEU A 313 14.52 -1.78 25.42
CA LEU A 313 14.46 -1.12 24.12
C LEU A 313 13.49 0.07 24.13
N TYR A 314 12.34 -0.10 24.79
CA TYR A 314 11.36 0.98 25.00
C TYR A 314 12.01 2.20 25.68
N GLN A 315 12.66 1.99 26.83
CA GLN A 315 13.29 3.08 27.59
C GLN A 315 14.42 3.75 26.82
N LEU A 316 15.20 2.96 26.06
CA LEU A 316 16.26 3.50 25.21
C LEU A 316 15.68 4.44 24.14
N ILE A 317 14.65 4.02 23.40
CA ILE A 317 14.01 4.86 22.38
C ILE A 317 13.46 6.17 22.98
N VAL A 318 12.75 6.09 24.11
CA VAL A 318 12.20 7.26 24.81
C VAL A 318 13.33 8.23 25.16
N SER A 319 14.38 7.75 25.82
CA SER A 319 15.50 8.58 26.25
C SER A 319 16.22 9.25 25.09
N LYS A 320 16.50 8.52 24.00
CA LYS A 320 17.21 9.06 22.83
C LYS A 320 16.41 10.12 22.08
N ILE A 321 15.10 9.95 21.97
CA ILE A 321 14.24 10.97 21.37
C ILE A 321 14.16 12.22 22.27
N GLN A 322 14.05 12.06 23.59
CA GLN A 322 14.05 13.18 24.52
C GLN A 322 15.37 13.96 24.49
N GLU A 323 16.51 13.25 24.49
CA GLU A 323 17.85 13.83 24.34
C GLU A 323 17.96 14.65 23.04
N ALA A 324 17.44 14.13 21.93
CA ALA A 324 17.46 14.79 20.62
C ALA A 324 16.80 16.17 20.61
N PHE A 325 15.81 16.38 21.49
CA PHE A 325 15.01 17.60 21.57
C PHE A 325 15.28 18.45 22.82
N LYS A 326 16.07 17.98 23.79
CA LYS A 326 16.33 18.65 25.08
C LYS A 326 17.02 20.01 24.95
N ASP A 327 17.95 20.14 24.00
CA ASP A 327 18.79 21.34 23.82
C ASP A 327 18.39 22.20 22.61
N ARG A 328 17.30 21.85 21.92
CA ARG A 328 16.83 22.59 20.75
C ARG A 328 15.80 23.62 21.19
N ILE A 329 16.01 24.88 20.86
CA ILE A 329 14.96 25.90 20.95
C ILE A 329 13.89 25.51 19.94
N LEU A 330 12.85 24.82 20.41
CA LEU A 330 11.69 24.39 19.62
C LEU A 330 10.66 25.51 19.43
N ILE A 331 11.01 26.74 19.81
CA ILE A 331 10.18 27.92 19.57
C ILE A 331 10.28 28.21 18.07
N PRO A 332 9.15 28.18 17.33
CA PRO A 332 9.14 28.58 15.93
C PRO A 332 9.74 29.97 15.82
N LYS A 333 10.74 30.17 14.95
CA LYS A 333 11.20 31.52 14.61
C LYS A 333 10.02 32.23 13.96
N ASN A 334 9.29 33.01 14.74
CA ASN A 334 8.30 33.92 14.22
C ASN A 334 9.09 34.93 13.38
N ASN A 335 8.96 34.86 12.05
CA ASN A 335 9.55 35.83 11.16
C ASN A 335 8.77 37.15 11.36
N LEU A 336 9.12 37.90 12.40
CA LEU A 336 8.60 39.24 12.65
C LEU A 336 9.04 40.23 11.55
N ASP A 337 9.97 39.83 10.68
CA ASP A 337 10.38 40.55 9.48
C ASP A 337 9.54 40.21 8.23
N TYR A 338 8.52 39.35 8.35
CA TYR A 338 7.58 39.13 7.26
C TYR A 338 6.63 40.31 7.13
N VAL A 339 7.00 41.29 6.30
CA VAL A 339 6.05 42.28 5.79
C VAL A 339 5.11 41.54 4.83
N PRO A 340 3.80 41.41 5.13
CA PRO A 340 2.89 40.79 4.20
C PRO A 340 2.88 41.58 2.90
N LYS A 341 3.20 40.93 1.77
CA LYS A 341 2.94 41.52 0.45
C LYS A 341 1.44 41.83 0.41
N LYS A 342 1.08 43.11 0.24
CA LYS A 342 -0.32 43.55 0.08
C LYS A 342 -1.00 42.65 -0.96
N ASN A 343 -1.98 41.86 -0.51
CA ASN A 343 -2.80 41.05 -1.39
C ASN A 343 -3.51 41.98 -2.38
N LYS A 344 -3.26 41.80 -3.69
CA LYS A 344 -3.96 42.53 -4.76
C LYS A 344 -5.48 42.33 -4.74
N VAL A 345 -5.94 41.28 -4.06
CA VAL A 345 -7.35 40.93 -3.90
C VAL A 345 -8.12 41.97 -3.07
N LEU A 346 -7.49 42.62 -2.08
CA LEU A 346 -8.15 43.67 -1.30
C LEU A 346 -8.50 44.89 -2.17
N HIS A 347 -7.68 45.22 -3.17
CA HIS A 347 -7.96 46.33 -4.08
C HIS A 347 -9.16 46.06 -5.01
N SER A 348 -9.42 44.80 -5.41
CA SER A 348 -10.60 44.49 -6.24
C SER A 348 -11.90 44.57 -5.44
N PHE A 349 -11.88 44.18 -4.17
CA PHE A 349 -13.05 44.30 -3.29
C PHE A 349 -13.35 45.76 -2.92
N GLU A 350 -12.32 46.58 -2.68
CA GLU A 350 -12.51 48.02 -2.45
C GLU A 350 -13.02 48.74 -3.71
N GLN A 351 -12.51 48.41 -4.90
CA GLN A 351 -13.03 48.98 -6.15
C GLN A 351 -14.49 48.60 -6.41
N GLN A 352 -14.87 47.33 -6.21
CA GLN A 352 -16.25 46.88 -6.38
C GLN A 352 -17.21 47.53 -5.38
N LYS A 353 -16.77 47.76 -4.13
CA LYS A 353 -17.57 48.44 -3.12
C LYS A 353 -17.77 49.92 -3.44
N ILE A 354 -16.73 50.62 -3.93
CA ILE A 354 -16.80 52.03 -4.35
C ILE A 354 -17.70 52.18 -5.59
N GLU A 355 -17.64 51.28 -6.57
CA GLU A 355 -18.53 51.30 -7.74
C GLU A 355 -20.01 51.05 -7.36
N PHE A 356 -20.26 50.18 -6.39
CA PHE A 356 -21.62 49.90 -5.90
C PHE A 356 -22.22 51.11 -5.15
N GLU A 357 -21.42 51.76 -4.29
CA GLU A 357 -21.83 52.98 -3.57
C GLU A 357 -22.04 54.17 -4.53
N GLN A 358 -21.25 54.27 -5.61
CA GLN A 358 -21.44 55.30 -6.64
C GLN A 358 -22.72 55.07 -7.46
N ARG A 359 -23.10 53.82 -7.77
CA ARG A 359 -24.39 53.53 -8.45
C ARG A 359 -25.59 53.89 -7.57
N GLN A 360 -25.58 53.51 -6.29
CA GLN A 360 -26.67 53.88 -5.36
C GLN A 360 -26.83 55.40 -5.18
N ASN A 361 -25.73 56.15 -5.17
CA ASN A 361 -25.79 57.62 -5.10
C ASN A 361 -26.27 58.28 -6.41
N THR A 362 -26.06 57.63 -7.56
CA THR A 362 -26.54 58.14 -8.85
C THR A 362 -28.04 57.86 -9.02
N GLU A 363 -28.53 56.71 -8.56
CA GLU A 363 -29.95 56.35 -8.54
C GLU A 363 -30.75 57.23 -7.55
N ASN A 364 -30.23 57.47 -6.34
CA ASN A 364 -30.88 58.36 -5.35
C ASN A 364 -30.92 59.84 -5.75
N ASN A 365 -30.01 60.29 -6.61
CA ASN A 365 -30.03 61.67 -7.13
C ASN A 365 -30.96 61.83 -8.35
N GLN A 366 -31.25 60.76 -9.10
CA GLN A 366 -32.26 60.80 -10.16
C GLN A 366 -33.69 60.80 -9.60
N GLU A 367 -33.95 60.12 -8.48
CA GLU A 367 -35.27 60.16 -7.83
C GLU A 367 -35.58 61.48 -7.12
N LYS A 368 -34.57 62.24 -6.66
CA LYS A 368 -34.77 63.55 -6.01
C LYS A 368 -35.04 64.72 -6.97
N THR A 369 -34.94 64.52 -8.29
CA THR A 369 -35.13 65.59 -9.29
C THR A 369 -36.51 65.57 -9.95
N PHE A 370 -37.39 64.61 -9.61
CA PHE A 370 -38.73 64.46 -10.21
C PHE A 370 -39.92 64.69 -9.25
N SER A 371 -39.70 65.07 -7.99
CA SER A 371 -40.78 65.23 -7.01
C SER A 371 -40.94 66.66 -6.48
N SER A 372 -40.94 67.65 -7.37
CA SER A 372 -41.44 68.99 -7.06
C SER A 372 -42.30 69.49 -8.22
N GLU A 373 -43.56 69.08 -8.25
CA GLU A 373 -44.69 69.97 -8.54
C GLU A 373 -46.04 69.24 -8.40
N GLU A 374 -46.90 69.91 -7.64
CA GLU A 374 -48.37 69.84 -7.62
C GLU A 374 -49.13 68.74 -6.86
N SER A 375 -50.30 69.21 -6.45
CA SER A 375 -51.02 68.97 -5.22
C SER A 375 -52.50 68.69 -5.50
N ASN A 376 -53.17 68.13 -4.50
CA ASN A 376 -54.62 68.05 -4.28
C ASN A 376 -55.43 67.00 -5.07
N SER A 377 -55.95 66.00 -4.36
CA SER A 377 -57.40 65.92 -4.03
C SER A 377 -57.71 64.71 -3.11
N LYS A 378 -58.96 64.69 -2.65
CA LYS A 378 -59.54 64.13 -1.41
C LYS A 378 -59.83 62.59 -1.42
N PRO A 379 -60.31 62.01 -0.28
CA PRO A 379 -60.27 60.58 0.03
C PRO A 379 -61.56 59.81 -0.30
N PHE A 380 -61.49 58.49 -0.49
CA PHE A 380 -62.63 57.57 -0.32
C PHE A 380 -62.21 56.11 -0.06
N MET A 381 -63.13 55.37 0.57
CA MET A 381 -63.03 54.11 1.33
C MET A 381 -63.06 52.79 0.51
N GLU A 382 -62.95 51.70 1.29
CA GLU A 382 -63.34 50.28 1.08
C GLU A 382 -62.26 49.33 0.53
N GLU A 383 -62.20 48.03 0.86
CA GLU A 383 -62.65 47.16 1.96
C GLU A 383 -62.11 45.76 1.56
N ASN A 384 -61.62 44.97 2.52
CA ASN A 384 -61.85 43.51 2.68
C ASN A 384 -60.65 42.59 2.99
N GLN A 385 -60.89 41.87 4.08
CA GLN A 385 -60.70 40.43 4.34
C GLN A 385 -59.34 39.87 4.76
N ASN A 386 -59.41 39.32 5.98
CA ASN A 386 -58.50 38.41 6.66
C ASN A 386 -58.36 37.09 5.89
N ASP A 387 -57.23 36.41 6.07
CA ASP A 387 -57.21 35.10 6.73
C ASP A 387 -55.79 34.71 7.18
N GLU A 388 -55.76 34.01 8.32
CA GLU A 388 -54.63 33.66 9.18
C GLU A 388 -53.76 32.49 8.67
N ILE A 389 -52.47 32.44 9.08
CA ILE A 389 -51.75 31.18 9.32
C ILE A 389 -50.97 31.26 10.65
N VAL A 390 -51.18 30.22 11.46
CA VAL A 390 -50.82 30.02 12.88
C VAL A 390 -49.41 29.42 13.06
N ILE A 391 -48.78 29.77 14.18
CA ILE A 391 -47.47 29.31 14.70
C ILE A 391 -47.69 28.34 15.88
N LYS A 392 -46.77 27.37 16.10
CA LYS A 392 -46.10 26.96 17.39
C LYS A 392 -45.77 25.46 17.45
N GLU A 393 -44.49 25.07 17.62
CA GLU A 393 -43.71 24.86 18.88
C GLU A 393 -44.22 23.67 19.74
N ASP A 394 -43.37 22.64 19.99
CA ASP A 394 -42.73 22.45 21.32
C ASP A 394 -41.96 21.12 21.53
N SER A 395 -40.78 21.29 22.15
CA SER A 395 -40.01 20.55 23.19
C SER A 395 -40.09 19.03 23.52
N TYR A 396 -38.86 18.47 23.69
CA TYR A 396 -38.28 17.56 24.74
C TYR A 396 -38.63 16.05 24.93
N ASN A 397 -37.59 15.34 25.40
CA ASN A 397 -37.20 13.90 25.35
C ASN A 397 -37.68 13.03 26.55
N PRO A 398 -37.66 11.66 26.54
CA PRO A 398 -36.47 10.93 27.02
C PRO A 398 -36.18 9.48 26.50
N PHE A 399 -34.92 9.06 26.70
CA PHE A 399 -34.25 7.72 26.66
C PHE A 399 -35.10 6.42 26.73
N VAL A 400 -34.73 5.39 25.92
CA VAL A 400 -34.31 4.02 26.33
C VAL A 400 -33.51 3.32 25.20
N THR A 401 -32.49 2.58 25.62
CA THR A 401 -31.40 1.82 24.98
C THR A 401 -31.73 0.70 23.97
N LYS A 402 -30.84 0.48 22.96
CA LYS A 402 -30.14 -0.82 22.72
C LYS A 402 -29.05 -0.76 21.63
N THR A 403 -27.86 -1.25 22.02
CA THR A 403 -26.78 -1.91 21.25
C THR A 403 -26.08 -1.19 20.09
N SER A 404 -24.82 -0.81 20.37
CA SER A 404 -23.80 -0.34 19.44
C SER A 404 -22.96 -1.50 18.89
N GLU A 405 -22.96 -1.69 17.57
CA GLU A 405 -21.81 -2.22 16.83
C GLU A 405 -21.15 -1.05 16.10
N SER A 406 -19.88 -0.81 16.41
CA SER A 406 -19.07 0.29 15.93
C SER A 406 -18.53 0.02 14.52
N LEU A 407 -18.95 0.82 13.54
CA LEU A 407 -18.24 0.98 12.28
C LEU A 407 -17.38 2.25 12.38
N ILE A 408 -16.06 2.04 12.42
CA ILE A 408 -15.05 3.09 12.30
C ILE A 408 -14.94 3.42 10.81
N ALA A 409 -15.31 4.64 10.44
CA ALA A 409 -15.08 5.18 9.10
C ALA A 409 -13.72 5.91 9.10
N ASP A 410 -12.75 5.35 8.39
CA ASP A 410 -11.47 5.98 8.08
C ASP A 410 -11.68 6.96 6.91
N ASP A 411 -11.55 8.26 7.20
CA ASP A 411 -11.58 9.34 6.21
C ASP A 411 -10.14 9.70 5.82
N GLU A 412 -9.64 9.09 4.73
CA GLU A 412 -8.32 9.39 4.16
C GLU A 412 -8.44 10.33 2.95
N SER A 413 -8.17 11.61 3.18
CA SER A 413 -7.99 12.63 2.15
C SER A 413 -6.53 13.07 2.12
N SER A 414 -5.80 12.63 1.10
CA SER A 414 -4.51 13.21 0.70
C SER A 414 -4.65 13.78 -0.71
N GLY A 415 -4.28 15.05 -0.87
CA GLY A 415 -4.54 15.82 -2.08
C GLY A 415 -3.65 15.41 -3.25
N TYR A 416 -4.27 14.82 -4.27
CA TYR A 416 -3.86 14.89 -5.68
C TYR A 416 -5.14 15.00 -6.53
N ASN A 417 -5.59 16.22 -6.80
CA ASN A 417 -6.73 16.48 -7.67
C ASN A 417 -6.30 16.35 -9.14
N ASN A 418 -6.24 15.13 -9.68
CA ASN A 418 -6.59 14.81 -11.08
C ASN A 418 -6.51 13.29 -11.38
N THR A 419 -7.49 12.48 -10.94
CA THR A 419 -7.50 11.04 -11.31
C THR A 419 -8.88 10.34 -11.36
N ARG A 420 -10.00 11.03 -11.08
CA ARG A 420 -11.33 10.40 -11.04
C ARG A 420 -11.73 9.66 -12.33
N GLU A 421 -11.30 10.13 -13.50
CA GLU A 421 -11.62 9.47 -14.78
C GLU A 421 -10.97 8.09 -14.94
N LYS A 422 -9.78 7.85 -14.36
CA LYS A 422 -9.11 6.55 -14.45
C LYS A 422 -9.72 5.49 -13.52
N ASP A 423 -10.27 5.92 -12.38
CA ASP A 423 -10.92 5.00 -11.45
C ASP A 423 -12.24 4.46 -12.02
N GLU A 424 -13.02 5.30 -12.72
CA GLU A 424 -14.27 4.86 -13.39
C GLU A 424 -14.00 3.86 -14.51
N ASP A 425 -12.95 4.09 -15.30
CA ASP A 425 -12.54 3.18 -16.38
C ASP A 425 -12.10 1.81 -15.84
N TYR A 426 -11.37 1.78 -14.72
CA TYR A 426 -11.01 0.53 -14.05
C TYR A 426 -12.23 -0.24 -13.53
N PHE A 427 -13.17 0.41 -12.83
CA PHE A 427 -14.35 -0.29 -12.33
C PHE A 427 -15.25 -0.80 -13.46
N LYS A 428 -15.31 -0.08 -14.58
CA LYS A 428 -16.04 -0.51 -15.77
C LYS A 428 -15.35 -1.71 -16.44
N LYS A 429 -14.03 -1.67 -16.60
CA LYS A 429 -13.22 -2.79 -17.13
C LYS A 429 -13.28 -4.00 -16.21
N GLN A 430 -13.32 -3.80 -14.89
CA GLN A 430 -13.55 -4.86 -13.91
C GLN A 430 -14.93 -5.48 -14.06
N GLN A 431 -15.98 -4.68 -14.31
CA GLN A 431 -17.32 -5.20 -14.61
C GLN A 431 -17.37 -5.95 -15.94
N GLU A 432 -16.68 -5.47 -16.98
CA GLU A 432 -16.60 -6.13 -18.29
C GLU A 432 -15.88 -7.48 -18.19
N ILE A 433 -14.75 -7.56 -17.48
CA ILE A 433 -14.03 -8.82 -17.21
C ILE A 433 -14.90 -9.78 -16.39
N LEU A 434 -15.62 -9.29 -15.37
CA LEU A 434 -16.53 -10.12 -14.58
C LEU A 434 -17.69 -10.66 -15.43
N GLN A 435 -18.24 -9.84 -16.35
CA GLN A 435 -19.30 -10.26 -17.26
C GLN A 435 -18.81 -11.30 -18.28
N GLU A 436 -17.60 -11.14 -18.82
CA GLU A 436 -16.98 -12.13 -19.70
C GLU A 436 -16.73 -13.46 -18.94
N MET A 437 -16.27 -13.39 -17.70
CA MET A 437 -16.05 -14.58 -16.87
C MET A 437 -17.37 -15.29 -16.54
N ASP A 438 -18.40 -14.58 -16.09
CA ASP A 438 -19.71 -15.16 -15.81
C ASP A 438 -20.32 -15.82 -17.07
N GLN A 439 -20.13 -15.22 -18.25
CA GLN A 439 -20.54 -15.80 -19.53
C GLN A 439 -19.76 -17.07 -19.89
N THR A 440 -18.46 -17.16 -19.56
CA THR A 440 -17.67 -18.39 -19.76
C THR A 440 -18.03 -19.51 -18.78
N PHE A 441 -18.57 -19.17 -17.60
CA PHE A 441 -19.07 -20.16 -16.65
C PHE A 441 -20.48 -20.66 -17.03
N ASP A 442 -21.36 -19.80 -17.54
CA ASP A 442 -22.70 -20.19 -18.01
C ASP A 442 -22.69 -20.98 -19.32
N SER A 443 -21.65 -20.85 -20.14
CA SER A 443 -21.51 -21.57 -21.41
C SER A 443 -20.84 -22.95 -21.31
N ASN A 444 -20.31 -23.32 -20.14
CA ASN A 444 -19.68 -24.63 -19.90
C ASN A 444 -20.51 -25.60 -19.05
N ASP A 445 -21.71 -25.22 -18.60
CA ASP A 445 -22.61 -26.10 -17.83
C ASP A 445 -23.80 -26.64 -18.64
N GLY A 446 -23.71 -26.57 -19.97
CA GLY A 446 -24.71 -27.11 -20.88
C GLY A 446 -24.07 -27.79 -22.08
N THR A 447 -24.33 -29.10 -22.22
CA THR A 447 -23.99 -29.99 -23.35
C THR A 447 -22.55 -30.52 -23.38
N THR A 448 -22.32 -31.73 -22.85
CA THR A 448 -22.05 -32.96 -23.63
C THR A 448 -21.75 -34.13 -22.68
N VAL A 449 -22.79 -34.83 -22.20
CA VAL A 449 -22.66 -36.21 -21.71
C VAL A 449 -23.86 -36.99 -22.24
N GLN A 450 -23.72 -37.57 -23.44
CA GLN A 450 -24.44 -38.78 -23.84
C GLN A 450 -23.82 -39.36 -25.11
N ASN A 451 -23.62 -40.68 -25.08
CA ASN A 451 -23.24 -41.59 -26.18
C ASN A 451 -21.76 -41.89 -26.37
N TYR A 452 -21.17 -42.66 -25.44
CA TYR A 452 -20.26 -43.76 -25.77
C TYR A 452 -20.33 -44.84 -24.69
N GLU A 453 -21.35 -45.70 -24.76
CA GLU A 453 -21.30 -47.06 -24.20
C GLU A 453 -22.59 -47.80 -24.58
N ASN A 454 -22.57 -48.48 -25.74
CA ASN A 454 -23.30 -49.72 -25.98
C ASN A 454 -23.03 -50.20 -27.41
N LYS A 455 -21.98 -51.02 -27.56
CA LYS A 455 -21.84 -52.10 -28.55
C LYS A 455 -20.46 -52.74 -28.38
N ALA A 456 -20.40 -53.85 -27.66
CA ALA A 456 -19.59 -55.03 -27.96
C ALA A 456 -19.49 -55.92 -26.70
N SER A 457 -20.51 -56.75 -26.49
CA SER A 457 -20.36 -58.01 -25.78
C SER A 457 -21.25 -59.01 -26.49
N ASP A 458 -20.65 -59.73 -27.43
CA ASP A 458 -20.99 -61.08 -27.84
C ASP A 458 -20.06 -61.41 -29.01
N ASP A 459 -18.93 -62.04 -28.70
CA ASP A 459 -18.60 -63.30 -29.37
C ASP A 459 -17.47 -64.02 -28.63
N TYR A 460 -17.79 -65.27 -28.34
CA TYR A 460 -17.11 -66.22 -27.49
C TYR A 460 -16.43 -67.21 -28.43
N TYR A 461 -15.09 -67.24 -28.52
CA TYR A 461 -14.36 -68.45 -28.95
C TYR A 461 -12.97 -68.53 -28.31
N ASP A 462 -12.93 -69.43 -27.33
CA ASP A 462 -11.87 -70.32 -26.89
C ASP A 462 -10.83 -70.71 -27.97
N VAL A 463 -9.53 -70.48 -27.74
CA VAL A 463 -8.43 -71.44 -28.03
C VAL A 463 -7.19 -71.15 -27.15
N ASN A 464 -6.76 -72.23 -26.50
CA ASN A 464 -5.54 -72.52 -25.74
C ASN A 464 -4.17 -71.95 -26.19
N ASP A 465 -3.28 -71.93 -25.19
CA ASP A 465 -1.83 -72.20 -25.22
C ASP A 465 -0.88 -71.27 -26.01
N ILE A 466 0.12 -70.72 -25.31
CA ILE A 466 1.52 -71.18 -25.34
C ILE A 466 2.38 -70.23 -24.48
N LYS A 467 3.11 -70.81 -23.52
CA LYS A 467 4.25 -70.21 -22.83
C LYS A 467 5.43 -70.03 -23.79
N GLY A 468 6.13 -68.89 -23.66
CA GLY A 468 7.47 -68.66 -24.21
C GLY A 468 8.11 -67.49 -23.53
#